data_AF-A0A024TTU6-F1
#
_entry.id   AF-A0A024TTU6-F1
#
_cell.length_a   1.000
_cell.length_b   1.000
_cell.length_c   1.000
_cell.angle_alpha   90.00
_cell.angle_beta   90.00
_cell.angle_gamma   90.00
#
_symmetry.space_group_name_H-M   'P 1'
#
loop_
_entity.id
_entity.type
_entity.pdbx_description
1 polymer ?
#
loop_
_entity_poly.entity_id
_entity_poly.type
_entity_poly.pdbx_seq_one_letter_code
_entity_poly.pdbx_strand_id
1 'polypeptide(L)'
;MELEFNDRAKRGTSRAERLAMLEFLRIPDNFALMTGQATKGKSVKGGQRLTKAHGHALMAEYVNMIVRDSTRTWTTQDAKSRYDAYVSSYKKALRWCGPNKSGRGLTQKDYKRKIFTIESKLESICPYYDDMNALFGERQNFRPSYVLETSNDYGKIREMFSQ
;
A
#
# COMPACT_ATOMS: atom_id res chain seq x y z
N MET A 1 -28.75 -30.01 21.54
CA MET A 1 -27.43 -29.99 20.89
C MET A 1 -27.47 -28.80 19.93
N GLU A 2 -27.14 -27.61 20.44
CA GLU A 2 -27.15 -26.38 19.65
C GLU A 2 -25.97 -26.42 18.68
N LEU A 3 -26.29 -26.33 17.40
CA LEU A 3 -25.31 -26.18 16.34
C LEU A 3 -24.75 -24.76 16.45
N GLU A 4 -23.56 -24.62 17.02
CA GLU A 4 -22.77 -23.39 16.88
C GLU A 4 -22.51 -23.16 15.39
N PHE A 5 -23.35 -22.33 14.78
CA PHE A 5 -23.08 -21.81 13.46
C PHE A 5 -21.84 -20.91 13.60
N ASN A 6 -20.72 -21.38 13.07
CA ASN A 6 -19.46 -20.66 13.07
C ASN A 6 -19.58 -19.42 12.15
N ASP A 7 -20.17 -18.35 12.67
CA ASP A 7 -20.42 -17.05 12.03
C ASP A 7 -19.12 -16.24 11.77
N ARG A 8 -17.95 -16.89 11.84
CA ARG A 8 -16.70 -16.37 11.27
C ARG A 8 -16.66 -16.57 9.75
N ALA A 9 -17.78 -16.39 9.05
CA ALA A 9 -17.71 -15.99 7.66
C ALA A 9 -16.75 -14.79 7.59
N LYS A 10 -15.69 -14.87 6.78
CA LYS A 10 -14.62 -13.87 6.70
C LYS A 10 -15.20 -12.52 6.25
N ARG A 11 -15.79 -11.77 7.19
CA ARG A 11 -16.34 -10.43 6.96
C ARG A 11 -15.18 -9.58 6.46
N GLY A 12 -15.34 -8.96 5.30
CA GLY A 12 -14.29 -8.08 4.77
C GLY A 12 -13.97 -6.95 5.76
N THR A 13 -12.84 -6.26 5.56
CA THR A 13 -12.59 -5.00 6.26
C THR A 13 -13.73 -4.03 5.93
N SER A 14 -14.33 -3.38 6.92
CA SER A 14 -15.40 -2.40 6.75
C SER A 14 -14.86 -1.07 6.24
N ARG A 15 -15.75 -0.13 5.88
CA ARG A 15 -15.35 1.23 5.47
C ARG A 15 -14.75 2.01 6.65
N ALA A 16 -15.37 1.94 7.83
CA ALA A 16 -14.87 2.56 9.06
C ALA A 16 -13.51 1.97 9.48
N GLU A 17 -13.34 0.65 9.41
CA GLU A 17 -12.06 0.01 9.69
C GLU A 17 -10.95 0.47 8.73
N ARG A 18 -11.24 0.62 7.43
CA ARG A 18 -10.26 1.16 6.46
C ARG A 18 -9.89 2.61 6.74
N LEU A 19 -10.88 3.43 7.14
CA LEU A 19 -10.63 4.82 7.51
C LEU A 19 -9.71 4.90 8.74
N ALA A 20 -9.98 4.11 9.78
CA ALA A 20 -9.11 4.05 10.96
C ALA A 20 -7.69 3.56 10.61
N MET A 21 -7.55 2.61 9.68
CA MET A 21 -6.21 2.22 9.17
C MET A 21 -5.51 3.39 8.46
N LEU A 22 -6.22 4.19 7.66
CA LEU A 22 -5.66 5.36 7.00
C LEU A 22 -5.24 6.44 7.99
N GLU A 23 -6.07 6.75 8.97
CA GLU A 23 -5.75 7.72 10.03
C GLU A 23 -4.51 7.29 10.81
N PHE A 24 -4.40 6.00 11.15
CA PHE A 24 -3.19 5.44 11.75
C PHE A 24 -1.95 5.66 10.87
N LEU A 25 -2.07 5.46 9.56
CA LEU A 25 -0.98 5.61 8.59
C LEU A 25 -0.66 7.07 8.24
N ARG A 26 -1.54 8.03 8.53
CA ARG A 26 -1.25 9.46 8.35
C ARG A 26 -0.22 9.99 9.35
N ILE A 27 -0.06 9.31 10.49
CA ILE A 27 0.98 9.66 11.47
C ILE A 27 2.36 9.21 10.91
N PRO A 28 3.32 10.14 10.72
CA PRO A 28 4.59 9.82 10.05
C PRO A 28 5.38 8.67 10.68
N ASP A 29 5.41 8.59 12.02
CA ASP A 29 6.12 7.54 12.76
C ASP A 29 5.50 6.16 12.54
N ASN A 30 4.17 6.08 12.60
CA ASN A 30 3.42 4.86 12.31
C ASN A 30 3.65 4.44 10.84
N PHE A 31 3.60 5.39 9.92
CA PHE A 31 3.87 5.13 8.51
C PHE A 31 5.30 4.62 8.27
N ALA A 32 6.30 5.25 8.88
CA ALA A 32 7.69 4.83 8.80
C ALA A 32 7.89 3.42 9.36
N LEU A 33 7.22 3.10 10.48
CA LEU A 33 7.23 1.77 11.09
C LEU A 33 6.61 0.72 10.16
N MET A 34 5.42 1.00 9.63
CA MET A 34 4.67 0.08 8.76
C MET A 34 5.35 -0.15 7.41
N THR A 35 6.03 0.86 6.88
CA THR A 35 6.78 0.77 5.61
C THR A 35 8.20 0.21 5.79
N GLY A 36 8.67 0.01 7.03
CA GLY A 36 10.03 -0.44 7.33
C GLY A 36 11.11 0.63 7.16
N GLN A 37 10.72 1.91 7.09
CA GLN A 37 11.66 3.04 7.11
C GLN A 37 12.10 3.44 8.53
N ALA A 38 11.38 3.02 9.58
CA ALA A 38 11.76 3.30 10.97
C ALA A 38 13.17 2.77 11.33
N THR A 39 13.63 1.72 10.64
CA THR A 39 14.97 1.14 10.78
C THR A 39 16.01 1.72 9.81
N LYS A 40 15.62 2.62 8.90
CA LYS A 40 16.53 3.22 7.92
C LYS A 40 17.26 4.40 8.56
N GLY A 41 18.35 4.09 9.27
CA GLY A 41 19.32 5.08 9.75
C GLY A 41 19.09 5.70 11.13
N LYS A 42 18.12 5.24 11.95
CA LYS A 42 17.99 5.69 13.35
C LYS A 42 17.88 4.56 14.35
N SER A 43 18.51 4.83 15.50
CA SER A 43 18.94 3.94 16.56
C SER A 43 17.81 3.23 17.29
N VAL A 44 18.06 1.97 17.63
CA VAL A 44 17.38 1.18 18.66
C VAL A 44 17.01 2.05 19.87
N LYS A 45 15.72 2.26 20.14
CA LYS A 45 15.23 2.76 21.44
C LYS A 45 15.22 1.55 22.40
N GLY A 46 16.08 1.55 23.41
CA GLY A 46 16.15 0.47 24.41
C GLY A 46 16.71 -0.87 23.89
N GLY A 47 17.52 -0.87 22.82
CA GLY A 47 18.19 -2.08 22.33
C GLY A 47 17.34 -3.01 21.45
N GLN A 48 16.04 -2.75 21.28
CA GLN A 48 15.15 -3.60 20.47
C GLN A 48 14.77 -2.91 19.14
N ARG A 49 14.97 -3.60 18.02
CA ARG A 49 14.50 -3.12 16.71
C ARG A 49 12.97 -3.13 16.73
N LEU A 50 12.34 -1.96 16.64
CA LEU A 50 10.89 -1.88 16.44
C LEU A 50 10.54 -2.62 15.14
N THR A 51 9.81 -3.74 15.28
CA THR A 51 9.50 -4.62 14.16
C THR A 51 8.20 -4.21 13.48
N LYS A 52 8.00 -4.62 12.22
CA LYS A 52 6.70 -4.48 11.55
C LYS A 52 5.56 -5.18 12.33
N ALA A 53 5.87 -6.27 13.04
CA ALA A 53 4.89 -6.95 13.89
C ALA A 53 4.37 -6.05 15.02
N HIS A 54 5.24 -5.23 15.62
CA HIS A 54 4.82 -4.22 16.59
C HIS A 54 3.92 -3.15 15.96
N GLY A 55 4.24 -2.69 14.75
CA GLY A 55 3.37 -1.77 14.00
C GLY A 55 1.96 -2.34 13.75
N HIS A 56 1.85 -3.64 13.44
CA HIS A 56 0.56 -4.30 13.29
C HIS A 56 -0.22 -4.40 14.61
N ALA A 57 0.46 -4.57 15.75
CA ALA A 57 -0.18 -4.58 17.06
C ALA A 57 -0.78 -3.21 17.38
N LEU A 58 0.01 -2.14 17.21
CA LEU A 58 -0.46 -0.76 17.39
C LEU A 58 -1.64 -0.42 16.47
N MET A 59 -1.59 -0.88 15.21
CA MET A 59 -2.71 -0.69 14.29
C MET A 59 -3.98 -1.42 14.76
N ALA A 60 -3.85 -2.66 15.27
CA ALA A 60 -4.98 -3.41 15.81
C ALA A 60 -5.64 -2.66 16.98
N GLU A 61 -4.83 -2.20 17.94
CA GLU A 61 -5.29 -1.43 19.09
C GLU A 61 -6.00 -0.15 18.66
N TYR A 62 -5.40 0.61 17.74
CA TYR A 62 -5.98 1.84 17.23
C TYR A 62 -7.34 1.60 16.55
N VAL A 63 -7.42 0.63 15.64
CA VAL A 63 -8.66 0.32 14.93
C VAL A 63 -9.75 -0.14 15.91
N ASN A 64 -9.41 -0.99 16.87
CA ASN A 64 -10.36 -1.45 17.89
C ASN A 64 -10.91 -0.29 18.74
N MET A 65 -10.03 0.65 19.12
CA MET A 65 -10.39 1.84 19.89
C MET A 65 -11.31 2.80 19.12
N ILE A 66 -11.07 2.99 17.83
CA ILE A 66 -11.85 3.92 16.99
C ILE A 66 -13.19 3.31 16.57
N VAL A 67 -13.19 2.07 16.09
CA VAL A 67 -14.41 1.42 15.56
C VAL A 67 -15.32 0.93 16.69
N ARG A 68 -14.77 0.60 17.86
CA ARG A 68 -15.50 0.15 19.07
C ARG A 68 -16.49 -1.00 18.81
N ASP A 69 -16.18 -1.86 17.84
CA ASP A 69 -16.96 -3.05 17.56
C ASP A 69 -16.55 -4.17 18.53
N SER A 70 -17.30 -4.32 19.61
CA SER A 70 -17.07 -5.34 20.64
C SER A 70 -17.27 -6.77 20.13
N THR A 71 -17.93 -6.96 18.99
CA THR A 71 -18.15 -8.28 18.39
C THR A 71 -16.95 -8.76 17.59
N ARG A 72 -16.03 -7.84 17.23
CA ARG A 72 -14.94 -8.14 16.31
C ARG A 72 -13.68 -7.33 16.60
N THR A 73 -13.03 -7.65 17.71
CA THR A 73 -11.71 -7.12 18.05
C THR A 73 -10.62 -7.71 17.16
N TRP A 74 -9.78 -6.86 16.58
CA TRP A 74 -8.65 -7.27 15.77
C TRP A 74 -7.52 -7.75 16.65
N THR A 75 -6.94 -8.88 16.29
CA THR A 75 -5.60 -9.28 16.74
C THR A 75 -4.52 -8.63 15.87
N THR A 76 -3.26 -8.70 16.30
CA THR A 76 -2.10 -8.33 15.47
C THR A 76 -2.11 -9.02 14.11
N GLN A 77 -2.53 -10.29 14.06
CA GLN A 77 -2.58 -11.05 12.83
C GLN A 77 -3.73 -10.59 11.90
N ASP A 78 -4.87 -10.21 12.47
CA ASP A 78 -5.96 -9.57 11.71
C ASP A 78 -5.49 -8.27 11.09
N ALA A 79 -4.84 -7.41 11.87
CA ALA A 79 -4.31 -6.13 11.39
C ALA A 79 -3.30 -6.33 10.26
N LYS A 80 -2.38 -7.28 10.41
CA LYS A 80 -1.44 -7.65 9.35
C LYS A 80 -2.17 -8.07 8.07
N SER A 81 -3.05 -9.06 8.17
CA SER A 81 -3.77 -9.62 7.01
C SER A 81 -4.59 -8.56 6.28
N ARG A 82 -5.31 -7.72 7.03
CA ARG A 82 -6.15 -6.65 6.49
C ARG A 82 -5.34 -5.51 5.89
N TYR A 83 -4.22 -5.13 6.51
CA TYR A 83 -3.26 -4.18 5.96
C TYR A 83 -2.68 -4.67 4.63
N ASP A 84 -2.18 -5.91 4.59
CA ASP A 84 -1.60 -6.50 3.38
C ASP A 84 -2.63 -6.58 2.24
N ALA A 85 -3.88 -6.94 2.56
CA ALA A 85 -4.98 -6.94 1.61
C ALA A 85 -5.27 -5.52 1.08
N TYR A 86 -5.27 -4.52 1.95
CA TYR A 86 -5.56 -3.14 1.56
C TYR A 86 -4.46 -2.53 0.68
N VAL A 87 -3.19 -2.73 1.06
CA VAL A 87 -2.03 -2.36 0.23
C VAL A 87 -2.06 -3.10 -1.12
N SER A 88 -2.48 -4.37 -1.14
CA SER A 88 -2.64 -5.13 -2.39
C SER A 88 -3.74 -4.56 -3.28
N SER A 89 -4.86 -4.12 -2.72
CA SER A 89 -5.91 -3.39 -3.44
C SER A 89 -5.39 -2.07 -4.03
N TYR A 90 -4.61 -1.30 -3.26
CA TYR A 90 -3.99 -0.07 -3.76
C TYR A 90 -3.04 -0.33 -4.94
N LYS A 91 -2.17 -1.35 -4.84
CA LYS A 91 -1.28 -1.75 -5.96
C LYS A 91 -2.07 -2.18 -7.20
N LYS A 92 -3.24 -2.83 -7.03
CA LYS A 92 -4.11 -3.18 -8.15
C LYS A 92 -4.70 -1.94 -8.82
N ALA A 93 -5.15 -0.96 -8.03
CA ALA A 93 -5.65 0.32 -8.53
C ALA A 93 -4.57 1.10 -9.29
N LEU A 94 -3.36 1.21 -8.72
CA LEU A 94 -2.20 1.81 -9.40
C LEU A 94 -1.87 1.14 -10.73
N ARG A 95 -1.83 -0.21 -10.76
CA ARG A 95 -1.59 -0.97 -12.00
C ARG A 95 -2.67 -0.75 -13.05
N TRP A 96 -3.90 -0.47 -12.62
CA TRP A 96 -5.02 -0.20 -13.51
C TRP A 96 -4.94 1.22 -14.11
N CYS A 97 -4.52 2.22 -13.32
CA CYS A 97 -4.26 3.59 -13.80
C CYS A 97 -2.94 3.80 -14.55
N GLY A 98 -1.98 2.88 -14.44
CA GLY A 98 -0.63 3.06 -14.96
C GLY A 98 -0.53 3.19 -16.50
N PRO A 99 0.60 3.72 -17.01
CA PRO A 99 0.79 4.10 -18.42
C PRO A 99 0.64 2.96 -19.42
N ASN A 100 0.82 1.70 -19.00
CA ASN A 100 0.69 0.52 -19.87
C ASN A 100 -0.76 -0.01 -19.97
N LYS A 101 -1.73 0.66 -19.33
CA LYS A 101 -3.16 0.28 -19.31
C LYS A 101 -4.11 1.47 -19.51
N SER A 102 -3.58 2.68 -19.65
CA SER A 102 -4.28 3.97 -19.77
C SER A 102 -5.26 4.08 -20.96
N GLY A 103 -5.29 3.11 -21.88
CA GLY A 103 -6.22 3.07 -23.01
C GLY A 103 -7.45 2.17 -22.84
N ARG A 104 -7.61 1.41 -21.75
CA ARG A 104 -8.69 0.41 -21.65
C ARG A 104 -10.08 1.00 -21.37
N GLY A 105 -10.12 2.22 -20.82
CA GLY A 105 -11.36 2.88 -20.40
C GLY A 105 -12.20 2.05 -19.42
N LEU A 106 -13.43 2.49 -19.20
CA LEU A 106 -14.44 1.68 -18.51
C LEU A 106 -14.95 0.59 -19.44
N THR A 107 -15.13 -0.61 -18.91
CA THR A 107 -15.60 -1.76 -19.68
C THR A 107 -17.11 -1.95 -19.53
N GLN A 108 -17.74 -2.72 -20.42
CA GLN A 108 -19.16 -3.09 -20.27
C GLN A 108 -19.47 -3.75 -18.92
N LYS A 109 -18.50 -4.46 -18.33
CA LYS A 109 -18.62 -5.05 -17.00
C LYS A 109 -18.71 -3.99 -15.90
N ASP A 110 -18.07 -2.84 -16.08
CA ASP A 110 -18.08 -1.73 -15.13
C ASP A 110 -19.42 -1.00 -15.17
N TYR A 111 -19.96 -0.74 -16.36
CA TYR A 111 -21.31 -0.19 -16.53
C TYR A 111 -22.39 -1.08 -15.91
N LYS A 112 -22.29 -2.41 -16.09
CA LYS A 112 -23.16 -3.40 -15.42
C LYS A 112 -23.08 -3.33 -13.88
N ARG A 113 -21.94 -2.88 -13.34
CA ARG A 113 -21.72 -2.65 -11.90
C ARG A 113 -22.04 -1.22 -11.47
N LYS A 114 -22.67 -0.41 -12.33
CA LYS A 114 -22.99 1.01 -12.10
C LYS A 114 -21.74 1.88 -11.84
N ILE A 115 -20.61 1.52 -12.45
CA ILE A 115 -19.37 2.30 -12.41
C ILE A 115 -19.27 3.08 -13.71
N PHE A 116 -19.42 4.40 -13.62
CA PHE A 116 -19.48 5.31 -14.78
C PHE A 116 -18.28 6.25 -14.88
N THR A 117 -17.42 6.28 -13.87
CA THR A 117 -16.23 7.13 -13.87
C THR A 117 -14.98 6.35 -13.46
N ILE A 118 -13.81 6.90 -13.81
CA ILE A 118 -12.50 6.34 -13.46
C ILE A 118 -12.31 6.33 -11.93
N GLU A 119 -12.75 7.37 -11.25
CA GLU A 119 -12.71 7.52 -9.79
C GLU A 119 -13.58 6.45 -9.13
N SER A 120 -14.81 6.26 -9.64
CA SER A 120 -15.72 5.21 -9.16
C SER A 120 -15.11 3.82 -9.34
N LYS A 121 -14.36 3.62 -10.43
CA LYS A 121 -13.65 2.37 -10.68
C LYS A 121 -12.52 2.16 -9.68
N LEU A 122 -11.74 3.19 -9.38
CA LEU A 122 -10.66 3.15 -8.40
C LEU A 122 -11.19 2.88 -6.99
N GLU A 123 -12.23 3.61 -6.58
CA GLU A 123 -12.91 3.40 -5.30
C GLU A 123 -13.45 1.96 -5.17
N SER A 124 -13.92 1.37 -6.28
CA SER A 124 -14.36 -0.04 -6.31
C SER A 124 -13.23 -1.06 -6.14
N ILE A 125 -11.99 -0.70 -6.46
CA ILE A 125 -10.81 -1.58 -6.34
C ILE A 125 -10.12 -1.38 -4.98
N CYS A 126 -9.96 -0.12 -4.58
CA CYS A 126 -9.31 0.33 -3.36
C CYS A 126 -10.14 1.49 -2.79
N PRO A 127 -10.99 1.23 -1.78
CA PRO A 127 -11.73 2.30 -1.12
C PRO A 127 -10.77 3.33 -0.53
N TYR A 128 -11.09 4.61 -0.66
CA TYR A 128 -10.21 5.73 -0.30
C TYR A 128 -8.89 5.71 -1.08
N TYR A 129 -8.98 5.46 -2.39
CA TYR A 129 -7.80 5.38 -3.26
C TYR A 129 -6.94 6.65 -3.18
N ASP A 130 -7.56 7.83 -3.21
CA ASP A 130 -6.83 9.10 -3.23
C ASP A 130 -6.04 9.33 -1.94
N ASP A 131 -6.59 8.96 -0.78
CA ASP A 131 -5.89 9.02 0.51
C ASP A 131 -4.70 8.05 0.55
N MET A 132 -4.90 6.81 0.07
CA MET A 132 -3.79 5.86 -0.08
C MET A 132 -2.74 6.39 -1.06
N ASN A 133 -3.16 7.01 -2.16
CA ASN A 133 -2.25 7.57 -3.14
C ASN A 133 -1.49 8.79 -2.61
N ALA A 134 -2.08 9.62 -1.77
CA ALA A 134 -1.38 10.70 -1.09
C ALA A 134 -0.27 10.16 -0.18
N LEU A 135 -0.54 9.10 0.59
CA LEU A 135 0.43 8.49 1.51
C LEU A 135 1.57 7.73 0.80
N PHE A 136 1.25 6.98 -0.26
CA PHE A 136 2.20 6.08 -0.92
C PHE A 136 2.71 6.61 -2.26
N GLY A 137 2.01 7.52 -2.91
CA GLY A 137 2.29 8.04 -4.26
C GLY A 137 3.47 9.00 -4.30
N GLU A 138 3.67 9.83 -3.26
CA GLU A 138 4.87 10.69 -3.13
C GLU A 138 6.17 9.87 -3.20
N ARG A 139 6.11 8.60 -2.83
CA ARG A 139 7.26 7.68 -2.79
C ARG A 139 7.48 6.87 -4.07
N GLN A 140 6.63 7.01 -5.09
CA GLN A 140 6.90 6.42 -6.41
C GLN A 140 7.94 7.19 -7.23
N ASN A 141 8.33 8.38 -6.77
CA ASN A 141 9.34 9.22 -7.42
C ASN A 141 10.80 8.82 -7.13
N PHE A 142 11.06 7.72 -6.42
CA PHE A 142 12.42 7.15 -6.32
C PHE A 142 12.59 5.98 -7.28
N ARG A 143 12.51 6.27 -8.59
CA ARG A 143 13.19 5.47 -9.61
C ARG A 143 14.42 6.27 -10.03
N PRO A 144 15.66 5.80 -9.80
CA PRO A 144 16.71 6.10 -10.77
C PRO A 144 16.30 5.34 -12.04
N SER A 145 15.56 6.02 -12.92
CA SER A 145 15.38 5.53 -14.28
C SER A 145 16.69 5.78 -15.01
N TYR A 146 17.32 4.68 -15.45
CA TYR A 146 18.55 4.60 -16.23
C TYR A 146 19.87 4.72 -15.44
N VAL A 147 20.54 3.58 -15.25
CA VAL A 147 21.99 3.56 -15.39
C VAL A 147 22.22 3.71 -16.89
N LEU A 148 22.63 4.90 -17.34
CA LEU A 148 23.29 5.03 -18.62
C LEU A 148 24.61 4.26 -18.47
N GLU A 149 24.63 3.01 -18.93
CA GLU A 149 25.89 2.42 -19.37
C GLU A 149 26.37 3.27 -20.54
N THR A 150 27.16 4.30 -20.25
CA THR A 150 27.98 4.92 -21.29
C THR A 150 29.08 3.92 -21.57
N SER A 151 28.87 3.05 -22.57
CA SER A 151 29.94 2.33 -23.24
C SER A 151 30.98 3.35 -23.66
N ASN A 152 32.08 3.44 -22.93
CA ASN A 152 33.18 4.32 -23.25
C ASN A 152 34.04 3.65 -24.34
N ASP A 153 33.48 3.54 -25.54
CA ASP A 153 34.18 3.12 -26.76
C ASP A 153 35.06 4.28 -27.30
N TYR A 154 35.95 4.80 -26.46
CA TYR A 154 37.02 5.70 -26.88
C TYR A 154 38.37 5.04 -26.67
N GLY A 155 38.63 4.03 -27.50
CA GLY A 155 39.91 3.33 -27.57
C GLY A 155 40.33 2.93 -28.99
N LYS A 156 39.76 3.52 -30.06
CA LYS A 156 40.12 3.09 -31.42
C LYS A 156 39.98 4.12 -32.55
N ILE A 157 40.26 5.41 -32.32
CA ILE A 157 40.52 6.36 -33.43
C ILE A 157 41.58 7.40 -33.03
N ARG A 158 42.84 6.97 -32.88
CA ARG A 158 44.04 7.84 -32.94
C ARG A 158 45.24 7.03 -33.42
N GLU A 159 45.20 6.60 -34.67
CA GLU A 159 46.38 6.60 -35.51
C GLU A 159 46.00 7.43 -36.75
N MET A 160 46.97 8.08 -37.38
CA MET A 160 46.82 8.94 -38.56
C MET A 160 46.48 10.42 -38.28
N PHE A 161 47.34 11.18 -37.61
CA PHE A 161 47.73 12.54 -38.06
C PHE A 161 48.96 13.06 -37.29
N SER A 162 50.02 13.31 -38.06
CA SER A 162 51.18 14.18 -37.82
C SER A 162 52.45 13.59 -37.19
N GLN A 163 53.35 13.21 -38.13
CA GLN A 163 54.79 13.53 -38.25
C GLN A 163 55.69 13.43 -37.01
#